data_AF-A0A959XRJ3-F1
#
_entry.id   AF-A0A959XRJ3-F1
#
_cell.length_a   1.000
_cell.length_b   1.000
_cell.length_c   1.000
_cell.angle_alpha   90.00
_cell.angle_beta   90.00
_cell.angle_gamma   90.00
#
_symmetry.space_group_name_H-M   'P 1'
#
loop_
_entity.id
_entity.type
_entity.pdbx_description
1 polymer ?
#
loop_
_entity_poly.entity_id
_entity_poly.type
_entity_poly.pdbx_seq_one_letter_code
_entity_poly.pdbx_strand_id
1 'polypeptide(L)'
;VQEARAFLKDYDAVLLPSSMIFLADRLGGYLIIENDTVIEGHDPWYAVGNWRMASCSDPSTIPIPRLQDGRQLLLGGEGSTLEEARDVLAKMAVCRRKMGEGTLFSTLFEPGSGKAHLYFYHDFNEVVSFDLKEELAKGDRTVEMASLFGPRPEYDRLKSYITPFHQRWLFWALIILAAIVGVVVGSCLLLVLWWSFRFLRGRPHGSFSDLLLPIAMGTLMIMLIGVMLLNEGVFYFGLGDVSSWLAWMPALLLLLVVGWTIRSKRSPGWNRLVGGTILLPFLVLLGYWGMLWP
;
A
#
# COMPACT_ATOMS: atom_id res chain seq x y z
N VAL A 1 -11.89 -30.88 -6.61
CA VAL A 1 -12.35 -30.09 -5.44
C VAL A 1 -12.99 -30.92 -4.33
N GLN A 2 -13.73 -32.00 -4.63
CA GLN A 2 -14.40 -32.81 -3.60
C GLN A 2 -13.45 -33.45 -2.58
N GLU A 3 -12.32 -33.99 -3.04
CA GLU A 3 -11.27 -34.52 -2.15
C GLU A 3 -10.68 -33.42 -1.26
N ALA A 4 -10.39 -32.25 -1.83
CA ALA A 4 -9.89 -31.11 -1.07
C ALA A 4 -10.90 -30.65 0.00
N ARG A 5 -12.20 -30.61 -0.32
CA ARG A 5 -13.25 -30.34 0.68
C ARG A 5 -13.25 -31.39 1.78
N ALA A 6 -13.20 -32.67 1.41
CA ALA A 6 -13.22 -33.78 2.37
C ALA A 6 -12.01 -33.75 3.31
N PHE A 7 -10.85 -33.29 2.83
CA PHE A 7 -9.65 -33.07 3.64
C PHE A 7 -9.77 -31.83 4.53
N LEU A 8 -10.21 -30.70 3.97
CA LEU A 8 -10.23 -29.41 4.66
C LEU A 8 -11.34 -29.29 5.71
N LYS A 9 -12.38 -30.12 5.66
CA LYS A 9 -13.46 -30.13 6.66
C LYS A 9 -12.97 -30.41 8.10
N ASP A 10 -11.83 -31.10 8.23
CA ASP A 10 -11.27 -31.53 9.52
C ASP A 10 -10.35 -30.45 10.13
N TYR A 11 -10.18 -29.32 9.44
CA TYR A 11 -9.37 -28.19 9.87
C TYR A 11 -10.24 -26.98 10.24
N ASP A 12 -9.88 -26.30 11.32
CA ASP A 12 -10.56 -25.07 11.72
C ASP A 12 -10.18 -23.90 10.80
N ALA A 13 -11.19 -23.32 10.13
CA ALA A 13 -11.04 -22.19 9.24
C ALA A 13 -10.93 -20.83 9.98
N VAL A 14 -10.88 -20.83 11.32
CA VAL A 14 -10.62 -19.63 12.16
C VAL A 14 -9.38 -18.84 11.72
N LEU A 15 -8.41 -19.47 11.06
CA LEU A 15 -7.21 -18.81 10.52
C LEU A 15 -7.46 -18.00 9.23
N LEU A 16 -8.69 -17.95 8.71
CA LEU A 16 -9.09 -17.18 7.53
C LEU A 16 -9.95 -15.93 7.85
N PRO A 17 -9.70 -15.13 8.91
CA PRO A 17 -10.61 -14.05 9.31
C PRO A 17 -10.67 -12.89 8.28
N SER A 18 -9.71 -12.82 7.35
CA SER A 18 -9.65 -11.83 6.27
C SER A 18 -9.08 -12.45 4.99
N SER A 19 -9.30 -13.74 4.79
CA SER A 19 -8.78 -14.49 3.65
C SER A 19 -9.78 -15.53 3.19
N MET A 20 -9.59 -16.03 1.97
CA MET A 20 -10.37 -17.13 1.43
C MET A 20 -9.43 -18.06 0.66
N ILE A 21 -9.78 -19.34 0.60
CA ILE A 21 -9.13 -20.30 -0.29
C ILE A 21 -10.06 -20.53 -1.47
N PHE A 22 -9.56 -20.31 -2.68
CA PHE A 22 -10.25 -20.63 -3.92
C PHE A 22 -9.57 -21.81 -4.59
N LEU A 23 -10.32 -22.87 -4.86
CA LEU A 23 -9.86 -24.06 -5.57
C LEU A 23 -10.77 -24.29 -6.77
N ALA A 24 -10.18 -24.66 -7.90
CA ALA A 24 -10.90 -25.16 -9.07
C ALA A 24 -10.22 -26.46 -9.55
N ASP A 25 -10.99 -27.34 -10.17
CA ASP A 25 -10.44 -28.57 -10.76
C ASP A 25 -10.71 -28.70 -12.26
N ARG A 26 -10.08 -29.72 -12.87
CA ARG A 26 -10.18 -30.01 -14.31
C ARG A 26 -11.60 -30.32 -14.81
N LEU A 27 -12.54 -30.60 -13.91
CA LEU A 27 -13.93 -30.89 -14.27
C LEU A 27 -14.79 -29.62 -14.29
N GLY A 28 -14.24 -28.47 -13.87
CA GLY A 28 -14.95 -27.20 -13.79
C GLY A 28 -15.63 -26.97 -12.43
N GLY A 29 -15.48 -27.90 -11.49
CA GLY A 29 -15.94 -27.70 -10.12
C GLY A 29 -15.01 -26.75 -9.37
N TYR A 30 -15.59 -25.83 -8.60
CA TYR A 30 -14.84 -24.92 -7.73
C TYR A 30 -15.33 -24.95 -6.28
N LEU A 31 -14.44 -24.55 -5.38
CA LEU A 31 -14.66 -24.44 -3.94
C LEU A 31 -14.12 -23.11 -3.45
N ILE A 32 -14.93 -22.37 -2.69
CA ILE A 32 -14.52 -21.19 -1.93
C ILE A 32 -14.64 -21.53 -0.46
N ILE A 33 -13.56 -21.37 0.29
CA ILE A 33 -13.53 -21.60 1.73
C ILE A 33 -13.27 -20.25 2.40
N GLU A 34 -14.26 -19.81 3.17
CA GLU A 34 -14.18 -18.67 4.07
C GLU A 34 -14.10 -19.18 5.52
N ASN A 35 -13.97 -18.27 6.48
CA ASN A 35 -13.80 -18.61 7.90
C ASN A 35 -14.95 -19.42 8.51
N ASP A 36 -16.18 -19.27 8.01
CA ASP A 36 -17.38 -19.93 8.55
C ASP A 36 -18.24 -20.61 7.47
N THR A 37 -17.86 -20.49 6.20
CA THR A 37 -18.68 -20.89 5.07
C THR A 37 -17.85 -21.59 4.01
N VAL A 38 -18.42 -22.65 3.43
CA VAL A 38 -17.87 -23.34 2.27
C VAL A 38 -18.89 -23.25 1.14
N ILE A 39 -18.47 -22.67 0.01
CA ILE A 39 -19.30 -22.49 -1.19
C ILE A 39 -18.77 -23.42 -2.28
N GLU A 40 -19.65 -24.21 -2.86
CA GLU A 40 -19.36 -25.02 -4.04
C GLU A 40 -20.09 -24.47 -5.25
N GLY A 41 -19.46 -24.60 -6.41
CA GLY A 41 -20.14 -24.30 -7.66
C GLY A 41 -19.51 -25.01 -8.86
N HIS A 42 -20.17 -24.84 -9.99
CA HIS A 42 -19.84 -25.47 -11.27
C HIS A 42 -20.29 -24.59 -12.44
N ASP A 43 -20.33 -23.27 -12.22
CA ASP A 43 -20.65 -22.32 -13.28
C ASP A 43 -19.61 -22.41 -14.39
N PRO A 44 -20.00 -22.21 -15.67
CA PRO A 44 -19.04 -22.24 -16.79
C PRO A 44 -17.95 -21.16 -16.63
N TRP A 45 -18.29 -20.06 -15.96
CA TRP A 45 -17.40 -18.95 -15.71
C TRP A 45 -17.57 -18.46 -14.27
N TYR A 46 -16.45 -18.26 -13.58
CA TYR A 46 -16.48 -17.73 -12.22
C TYR A 46 -15.22 -16.91 -11.93
N ALA A 47 -15.39 -15.79 -11.24
CA ALA A 47 -14.30 -14.94 -10.81
C ALA A 47 -14.53 -14.42 -9.40
N VAL A 48 -13.46 -14.43 -8.62
CA VAL A 48 -13.41 -13.93 -7.25
C VAL A 48 -12.38 -12.82 -7.12
N GLY A 49 -12.66 -11.86 -6.24
CA GLY A 49 -11.70 -10.84 -5.81
C GLY A 49 -11.53 -10.89 -4.30
N ASN A 50 -10.92 -9.86 -3.71
CA ASN A 50 -10.83 -9.73 -2.25
C ASN A 50 -12.19 -9.30 -1.66
N TRP A 51 -13.21 -10.14 -1.83
CA TRP A 51 -14.57 -9.91 -1.41
C TRP A 51 -15.14 -11.18 -0.77
N ARG A 52 -15.92 -11.00 0.28
CA ARG A 52 -16.56 -12.10 0.99
C ARG A 52 -17.81 -12.56 0.24
N MET A 53 -17.69 -13.70 -0.43
CA MET A 53 -18.72 -14.29 -1.28
C MET A 53 -19.91 -14.81 -0.48
N ALA A 54 -19.73 -15.30 0.76
CA ALA A 54 -20.87 -15.76 1.58
C ALA A 54 -21.86 -14.62 1.91
N SER A 55 -21.39 -13.37 1.94
CA SER A 55 -22.22 -12.18 2.15
C SER A 55 -22.73 -11.55 0.85
N CYS A 56 -22.37 -12.10 -0.30
CA CYS A 56 -22.64 -11.51 -1.61
C CYS A 56 -23.87 -12.16 -2.24
N SER A 57 -25.01 -11.45 -2.23
CA SER A 57 -26.22 -11.90 -2.93
C SER A 57 -26.16 -11.68 -4.44
N ASP A 58 -25.42 -10.66 -4.88
CA ASP A 58 -25.27 -10.31 -6.29
C ASP A 58 -23.80 -9.92 -6.59
N PRO A 59 -23.02 -10.81 -7.23
CA PRO A 59 -21.64 -10.54 -7.59
C PRO A 59 -21.41 -9.32 -8.49
N SER A 60 -22.43 -8.84 -9.22
CA SER A 60 -22.31 -7.63 -10.05
C SER A 60 -22.21 -6.34 -9.22
N THR A 61 -22.62 -6.40 -7.94
CA THR A 61 -22.58 -5.26 -7.01
C THR A 61 -21.26 -5.12 -6.26
N ILE A 62 -20.32 -6.07 -6.43
CA ILE A 62 -19.03 -6.03 -5.74
C ILE A 62 -18.25 -4.78 -6.20
N PRO A 63 -17.90 -3.85 -5.29
CA PRO A 63 -17.27 -2.57 -5.60
C PRO A 63 -15.76 -2.71 -5.88
N ILE A 64 -15.39 -3.66 -6.74
CA ILE A 64 -14.03 -3.90 -7.19
C ILE A 64 -14.03 -3.77 -8.73
N PRO A 65 -13.76 -2.57 -9.28
CA PRO A 65 -13.93 -2.30 -10.71
C PRO A 65 -13.20 -3.30 -11.62
N ARG A 66 -11.93 -3.61 -11.32
CA ARG A 66 -11.13 -4.60 -12.07
C ARG A 66 -11.74 -6.00 -12.07
N LEU A 67 -12.41 -6.41 -10.98
CA LEU A 67 -13.12 -7.68 -10.93
C LEU A 67 -14.32 -7.64 -11.87
N GLN A 68 -15.07 -6.53 -11.89
CA GLN A 68 -16.20 -6.38 -12.79
C GLN A 68 -15.77 -6.38 -14.25
N ASP A 69 -14.65 -5.73 -14.58
CA ASP A 69 -14.11 -5.75 -15.93
C ASP A 69 -13.75 -7.18 -16.39
N GLY A 70 -13.05 -7.96 -15.54
CA GLY A 70 -12.75 -9.36 -15.85
C GLY A 70 -13.99 -10.24 -15.95
N ARG A 71 -14.97 -10.02 -15.07
CA ARG A 71 -16.27 -10.71 -15.11
C ARG A 71 -17.05 -10.42 -16.40
N GLN A 72 -17.00 -9.19 -16.91
CA GLN A 72 -17.68 -8.85 -18.15
C GLN A 72 -17.12 -9.63 -19.35
N LEU A 73 -15.80 -9.79 -19.43
CA LEU A 73 -15.16 -10.61 -20.47
C LEU A 73 -15.59 -12.08 -20.36
N LEU A 74 -15.51 -12.64 -19.15
CA LEU A 74 -15.94 -14.02 -18.87
C LEU A 74 -17.42 -14.27 -19.22
N LEU A 75 -18.31 -13.35 -18.83
CA LEU A 75 -19.75 -13.44 -19.15
C LEU A 75 -20.04 -13.24 -20.65
N GLY A 76 -19.13 -12.59 -21.38
CA GLY A 76 -19.14 -12.50 -22.84
C GLY A 76 -18.72 -13.80 -23.54
N GLY A 77 -18.27 -14.81 -22.79
CA GLY A 77 -17.80 -16.10 -23.31
C GLY A 77 -16.29 -16.16 -23.54
N GLU A 78 -15.53 -15.12 -23.16
CA GLU A 78 -14.07 -15.16 -23.16
C GLU A 78 -13.56 -16.01 -21.99
N GLY A 79 -12.39 -16.63 -22.15
CA GLY A 79 -11.68 -17.37 -21.11
C GLY A 79 -11.59 -18.88 -21.39
N SER A 80 -12.07 -19.31 -22.56
CA SER A 80 -12.03 -20.70 -23.01
C SER A 80 -10.68 -21.12 -23.57
N THR A 81 -9.91 -20.15 -24.07
CA THR A 81 -8.57 -20.33 -24.61
C THR A 81 -7.53 -19.66 -23.69
N LEU A 82 -6.26 -20.04 -23.86
CA LEU A 82 -5.16 -19.47 -23.09
C LEU A 82 -5.04 -17.96 -23.34
N GLU A 83 -5.22 -17.54 -24.60
CA GLU A 83 -5.16 -16.14 -25.01
C GLU A 83 -6.29 -15.31 -24.39
N GLU A 84 -7.53 -15.82 -24.42
CA GLU A 84 -8.65 -15.13 -23.78
C GLU A 84 -8.49 -15.06 -22.26
N ALA A 85 -8.05 -16.16 -21.63
CA ALA A 85 -7.81 -16.17 -20.18
C ALA A 85 -6.69 -15.20 -19.78
N ARG A 86 -5.65 -15.06 -20.61
CA ARG A 86 -4.61 -14.02 -20.45
C ARG A 86 -5.21 -12.63 -20.53
N ASP A 87 -6.11 -12.37 -21.48
CA ASP A 87 -6.73 -11.06 -21.66
C ASP A 87 -7.64 -10.69 -20.46
N VAL A 88 -8.36 -11.67 -19.91
CA VAL A 88 -9.08 -11.53 -18.63
C VAL A 88 -8.13 -11.12 -17.51
N LEU A 89 -7.01 -11.82 -17.33
CA LEU A 89 -6.02 -11.48 -16.30
C LEU A 89 -5.38 -10.10 -16.52
N ALA A 90 -5.06 -9.77 -17.76
CA ALA A 90 -4.50 -8.47 -18.13
C ALA A 90 -5.47 -7.33 -17.79
N LYS A 91 -6.77 -7.55 -18.01
CA LYS A 91 -7.82 -6.60 -17.63
C LYS A 91 -7.96 -6.45 -16.11
N MET A 92 -7.76 -7.53 -15.37
CA MET A 92 -7.83 -7.54 -13.91
C MET A 92 -6.55 -7.05 -13.20
N ALA A 93 -5.45 -6.89 -13.94
CA ALA A 93 -4.15 -6.52 -13.41
C ALA A 93 -4.14 -5.05 -12.92
N VAL A 94 -3.33 -4.80 -11.90
CA VAL A 94 -3.13 -3.44 -11.37
C VAL A 94 -1.71 -3.00 -11.68
N CYS A 95 -1.59 -1.86 -12.35
CA CYS A 95 -0.35 -1.11 -12.50
C CYS A 95 -0.65 0.34 -12.11
N ARG A 96 -0.16 0.77 -10.94
CA ARG A 96 -0.38 2.13 -10.45
C ARG A 96 0.67 3.08 -11.02
N ARG A 97 0.24 4.33 -11.23
CA ARG A 97 1.03 5.35 -11.90
C ARG A 97 2.35 5.70 -11.19
N LYS A 98 2.42 5.55 -9.87
CA LYS A 98 3.55 6.06 -9.08
C LYS A 98 4.84 5.28 -9.36
N MET A 99 4.80 3.96 -9.23
CA MET A 99 5.96 3.07 -9.37
C MET A 99 5.64 1.76 -10.10
N GLY A 100 4.47 1.66 -10.75
CA GLY A 100 4.01 0.40 -11.34
C GLY A 100 3.57 -0.63 -10.30
N GLU A 101 3.32 -0.21 -9.06
CA GLU A 101 3.00 -1.11 -7.96
C GLU A 101 1.58 -1.68 -8.08
N GLY A 102 1.44 -2.99 -7.89
CA GLY A 102 0.16 -3.70 -8.06
C GLY A 102 0.36 -5.19 -8.27
N THR A 103 0.02 -5.70 -9.46
CA THR A 103 0.16 -7.12 -9.79
C THR A 103 1.63 -7.47 -9.97
N LEU A 104 2.17 -8.28 -9.05
CA LEU A 104 3.56 -8.74 -9.08
C LEU A 104 3.79 -9.91 -10.04
N PHE A 105 2.79 -10.78 -10.18
CA PHE A 105 2.79 -11.88 -11.13
C PHE A 105 1.35 -12.32 -11.38
N SER A 106 1.16 -13.04 -12.48
CA SER A 106 -0.11 -13.69 -12.83
C SER A 106 0.16 -15.10 -13.30
N THR A 107 -0.73 -16.04 -12.99
CA THR A 107 -0.61 -17.43 -13.39
C THR A 107 -1.88 -17.92 -14.07
N LEU A 108 -1.73 -18.65 -15.17
CA LEU A 108 -2.79 -19.47 -15.76
C LEU A 108 -2.44 -20.93 -15.59
N PHE A 109 -3.40 -21.71 -15.13
CA PHE A 109 -3.26 -23.16 -14.99
C PHE A 109 -4.13 -23.85 -16.03
N GLU A 110 -3.55 -24.78 -16.78
CA GLU A 110 -4.26 -25.67 -17.68
C GLU A 110 -4.34 -27.07 -17.04
N PRO A 111 -5.32 -27.33 -16.16
CA PRO A 111 -5.38 -28.58 -15.41
C PRO A 111 -5.63 -29.82 -16.28
N GLY A 112 -6.12 -29.64 -17.51
CA GLY A 112 -6.28 -30.73 -18.48
C GLY A 112 -4.95 -31.18 -19.11
N SER A 113 -4.06 -30.24 -19.42
CA SER A 113 -2.74 -30.53 -20.02
C SER A 113 -1.62 -30.64 -18.99
N GLY A 114 -1.86 -30.22 -17.74
CA GLY A 114 -0.86 -30.22 -16.68
C GLY A 114 0.17 -29.10 -16.82
N LYS A 115 -0.20 -27.98 -17.43
CA LYS A 115 0.68 -26.84 -17.65
C LYS A 115 0.34 -25.64 -16.76
N ALA A 116 1.36 -24.85 -16.45
CA ALA A 116 1.23 -23.57 -15.79
C ALA A 116 1.96 -22.48 -16.58
N HIS A 117 1.31 -21.34 -16.79
CA HIS A 117 1.86 -20.20 -17.51
C HIS A 117 2.03 -19.04 -16.55
N LEU A 118 3.24 -18.53 -16.45
CA LEU A 118 3.62 -17.46 -15.55
C LEU A 118 3.89 -16.19 -16.35
N TYR A 119 3.30 -15.09 -15.87
CA TYR A 119 3.53 -13.72 -16.32
C TYR A 119 4.07 -12.91 -15.14
N PHE A 120 4.93 -11.93 -15.42
CA PHE A 120 5.66 -11.19 -14.39
C PHE A 120 5.38 -9.70 -14.44
N TYR A 121 5.15 -9.10 -13.26
CA TYR A 121 5.04 -7.67 -13.01
C TYR A 121 4.07 -6.96 -13.98
N HIS A 122 2.82 -7.45 -14.07
CA HIS A 122 1.75 -6.97 -14.96
C HIS A 122 2.09 -6.88 -16.46
N ASP A 123 3.19 -7.47 -16.91
CA ASP A 123 3.51 -7.64 -18.33
C ASP A 123 3.03 -9.00 -18.83
N PHE A 124 2.17 -8.97 -19.86
CA PHE A 124 1.59 -10.15 -20.50
C PHE A 124 2.20 -10.46 -21.88
N ASN A 125 3.26 -9.74 -22.29
CA ASN A 125 3.97 -9.95 -23.55
C ASN A 125 4.99 -11.09 -23.51
N GLU A 126 5.45 -11.46 -22.31
CA GLU A 126 6.39 -12.56 -22.09
C GLU A 126 5.76 -13.59 -21.15
N VAL A 127 5.91 -14.86 -21.47
CA VAL A 127 5.34 -15.96 -20.70
C VAL A 127 6.39 -17.04 -20.51
N VAL A 128 6.46 -17.55 -19.28
CA VAL A 128 7.25 -18.74 -18.95
C VAL A 128 6.27 -19.86 -18.68
N SER A 129 6.36 -20.93 -19.46
CA SER A 129 5.45 -22.07 -19.36
C SER A 129 6.16 -23.26 -18.73
N PHE A 130 5.47 -23.93 -17.83
CA PHE A 130 5.95 -25.08 -17.09
C PHE A 130 5.06 -26.28 -17.41
N ASP A 131 5.67 -27.39 -17.82
CA ASP A 131 5.02 -28.69 -17.79
C ASP A 131 5.23 -29.29 -16.39
N LEU A 132 4.15 -29.51 -15.64
CA LEU A 132 4.25 -29.94 -14.24
C LEU A 132 4.94 -31.30 -14.11
N LYS A 133 4.76 -32.21 -15.08
CA LYS A 133 5.39 -33.52 -15.03
C LYS A 133 6.90 -33.41 -15.23
N GLU A 134 7.34 -32.58 -16.19
CA GLU A 134 8.76 -32.31 -16.40
C GLU A 134 9.39 -31.57 -15.22
N GLU A 135 8.67 -30.63 -14.62
CA GLU A 135 9.14 -29.88 -13.46
C GLU A 135 9.31 -30.76 -12.22
N LEU A 136 8.31 -31.60 -11.92
CA LEU A 136 8.39 -32.53 -10.78
C LEU A 136 9.51 -33.56 -10.94
N ALA A 137 9.82 -33.98 -12.17
CA ALA A 137 10.92 -34.91 -12.46
C ALA A 137 12.31 -34.32 -12.14
N LYS A 138 12.44 -32.98 -12.05
CA LYS A 138 13.69 -32.29 -11.69
C LYS A 138 13.97 -32.32 -10.19
N GLY A 139 13.02 -32.82 -9.38
CA GLY A 139 13.09 -32.81 -7.93
C GLY A 139 12.88 -31.42 -7.33
N ASP A 140 13.08 -31.34 -6.02
CA ASP A 140 12.85 -30.10 -5.26
C ASP A 140 13.80 -28.99 -5.70
N ARG A 141 13.23 -27.87 -6.17
CA ARG A 141 13.99 -26.71 -6.61
C ARG A 141 13.24 -25.41 -6.36
N THR A 142 14.00 -24.34 -6.21
CA THR A 142 13.49 -22.97 -6.14
C THR A 142 14.17 -22.14 -7.21
N VAL A 143 13.39 -21.32 -7.91
CA VAL A 143 13.90 -20.39 -8.92
C VAL A 143 13.41 -19.00 -8.57
N GLU A 144 14.30 -18.01 -8.67
CA GLU A 144 13.92 -16.61 -8.48
C GLU A 144 13.05 -16.17 -9.66
N MET A 145 11.82 -15.76 -9.38
CA MET A 145 10.82 -15.49 -10.42
C MET A 145 11.31 -14.50 -11.47
N ALA A 146 11.97 -13.40 -11.07
CA ALA A 146 12.42 -12.38 -12.00
C ALA A 146 13.53 -12.88 -12.95
N SER A 147 14.39 -13.81 -12.51
CA SER A 147 15.45 -14.40 -13.34
C SER A 147 14.94 -15.18 -14.56
N LEU A 148 13.64 -15.52 -14.58
CA LEU A 148 13.00 -16.22 -15.69
C LEU A 148 12.57 -15.28 -16.82
N PHE A 149 12.61 -13.97 -16.61
CA PHE A 149 12.10 -12.96 -17.53
C PHE A 149 13.19 -11.98 -17.95
N GLY A 150 12.95 -11.26 -19.04
CA GLY A 150 13.78 -10.14 -19.46
C GLY A 150 13.78 -8.96 -18.47
N PRO A 151 14.67 -7.96 -18.65
CA PRO A 151 14.75 -6.79 -17.78
C PRO A 151 13.40 -6.06 -17.65
N ARG A 152 13.08 -5.63 -16.43
CA ARG A 152 11.82 -4.93 -16.09
C ARG A 152 12.10 -3.61 -15.37
N PRO A 153 12.27 -2.48 -16.09
CA PRO A 153 12.62 -1.21 -15.47
C PRO A 153 11.64 -0.75 -14.38
N GLU A 154 10.36 -1.05 -14.51
CA GLU A 154 9.36 -0.70 -13.49
C GLU A 154 9.51 -1.54 -12.22
N TYR A 155 9.78 -2.83 -12.36
CA TYR A 155 10.09 -3.71 -11.23
C TYR A 155 11.39 -3.30 -10.54
N ASP A 156 12.43 -2.95 -11.31
CA ASP A 156 13.70 -2.49 -10.77
C ASP A 156 13.55 -1.20 -9.96
N ARG A 157 12.67 -0.28 -10.42
CA ARG A 157 12.29 0.91 -9.64
C ARG A 157 11.57 0.55 -8.35
N LEU A 158 10.62 -0.38 -8.36
CA LEU A 158 9.94 -0.83 -7.14
C LEU A 158 10.90 -1.51 -6.16
N LYS A 159 11.77 -2.39 -6.66
CA LYS A 159 12.77 -3.11 -5.88
C LYS A 159 13.78 -2.18 -5.22
N SER A 160 14.13 -1.09 -5.90
CA SER A 160 15.05 -0.06 -5.37
C SER A 160 14.34 1.01 -4.52
N TYR A 161 13.02 0.94 -4.35
CA TYR A 161 12.27 1.93 -3.59
C TYR A 161 12.50 1.80 -2.08
N ILE A 162 12.93 2.91 -1.47
CA ILE A 162 13.35 2.95 -0.07
C ILE A 162 12.21 3.44 0.81
N THR A 163 11.82 2.60 1.77
CA THR A 163 10.84 2.95 2.81
C THR A 163 11.45 2.70 4.19
N PRO A 164 10.89 3.30 5.24
CA PRO A 164 11.28 2.99 6.62
C PRO A 164 11.11 1.50 6.98
N PHE A 165 10.18 0.80 6.31
CA PHE A 165 9.90 -0.61 6.57
C PHE A 165 10.97 -1.55 5.97
N HIS A 166 11.59 -1.15 4.86
CA HIS A 166 12.72 -1.88 4.26
C HIS A 166 14.08 -1.49 4.87
N GLN A 167 14.19 -0.27 5.38
CA GLN A 167 15.46 0.31 5.83
C GLN A 167 15.38 0.76 7.29
N ARG A 168 15.86 -0.10 8.21
CA ARG A 168 15.79 0.14 9.66
C ARG A 168 16.39 1.47 10.11
N TRP A 169 17.47 1.92 9.47
CA TRP A 169 18.10 3.21 9.82
C TRP A 169 17.16 4.39 9.55
N LEU A 170 16.36 4.32 8.49
CA LEU A 170 15.42 5.36 8.10
C LEU A 170 14.23 5.41 9.07
N PHE A 171 13.75 4.25 9.51
CA PHE A 171 12.74 4.14 10.56
C PHE A 171 13.18 4.84 11.85
N TRP A 172 14.38 4.52 12.35
CA TRP A 172 14.93 5.14 13.55
C TRP A 172 15.23 6.63 13.35
N ALA A 173 15.69 7.04 12.16
CA ALA A 173 15.89 8.45 11.85
C ALA A 173 14.59 9.24 11.95
N LEU A 174 13.46 8.70 11.48
CA LEU A 174 12.14 9.33 11.61
C LEU A 174 11.66 9.39 13.07
N ILE A 175 11.90 8.34 13.87
CA ILE A 175 11.60 8.36 15.31
C ILE A 175 12.40 9.45 16.03
N ILE A 176 13.70 9.52 15.78
CA ILE A 176 14.59 10.52 16.38
C ILE A 176 14.15 11.92 15.94
N LEU A 177 13.80 12.10 14.66
CA LEU A 177 13.27 13.36 14.15
C LEU A 177 11.99 13.77 14.88
N ALA A 178 11.03 12.85 15.04
CA ALA A 178 9.80 13.11 15.79
C ALA A 178 10.08 13.46 17.26
N ALA A 179 11.04 12.78 17.90
CA ALA A 179 11.43 13.08 19.28
C ALA A 179 12.06 14.48 19.41
N ILE A 180 12.96 14.85 18.49
CA ILE A 180 13.57 16.20 18.45
C ILE A 180 12.49 17.27 18.26
N VAL A 181 11.58 17.08 17.30
CA VAL A 181 10.46 17.99 17.07
C VAL A 181 9.56 18.05 18.31
N GLY A 182 9.31 16.92 18.97
CA GLY A 182 8.53 16.84 20.20
C GLY A 182 9.13 17.67 21.34
N VAL A 183 10.45 17.62 21.52
CA VAL A 183 11.16 18.45 22.51
C VAL A 183 11.02 19.94 22.18
N VAL A 184 11.13 20.32 20.89
CA VAL A 184 10.94 21.72 20.46
C VAL A 184 9.51 22.19 20.72
N VAL A 185 8.51 21.41 20.31
CA VAL A 185 7.08 21.72 20.54
C VAL A 185 6.78 21.82 22.03
N GLY A 186 7.24 20.86 22.84
CA GLY A 186 7.08 20.87 24.29
C GLY A 186 7.72 22.09 24.94
N SER A 187 8.92 22.47 24.51
CA SER A 187 9.61 23.69 24.99
C SER A 187 8.83 24.96 24.64
N CYS A 188 8.30 25.06 23.41
CA CYS A 188 7.43 26.18 23.02
C CYS A 188 6.14 26.23 23.85
N LEU A 189 5.51 25.10 24.12
CA LEU A 189 4.31 25.03 24.97
C LEU A 189 4.60 25.48 26.41
N LEU A 190 5.72 25.05 26.99
CA LEU A 190 6.15 25.49 28.32
C LEU A 190 6.39 27.01 28.36
N LEU A 191 6.98 27.59 27.31
CA LEU A 191 7.14 29.03 27.19
C LEU A 191 5.80 29.78 27.07
N VAL A 192 4.85 29.24 26.32
CA VAL A 192 3.48 29.77 26.25
C VAL A 192 2.84 29.77 27.64
N LEU A 193 2.89 28.65 28.36
CA LEU A 193 2.34 28.55 29.72
C LEU A 193 3.00 29.55 30.68
N TRP A 194 4.33 29.69 30.59
CA TRP A 194 5.09 30.63 31.41
C TRP A 194 4.75 32.10 31.10
N TRP A 195 4.57 32.45 29.82
CA TRP A 195 4.12 33.79 29.42
C TRP A 195 2.69 34.07 29.87
N SER A 196 1.78 33.11 29.76
CA SER A 196 0.41 33.23 30.28
C SER A 196 0.41 33.50 31.78
N PHE A 197 1.26 32.79 32.52
CA PHE A 197 1.43 33.02 33.96
C PHE A 197 2.03 34.40 34.29
N ARG A 198 3.03 34.88 33.53
CA ARG A 198 3.56 36.25 33.68
C ARG A 198 2.51 37.31 33.36
N PHE A 199 1.70 37.09 32.34
CA PHE A 199 0.62 37.97 31.92
C PHE A 199 -0.42 38.12 33.02
N LEU A 200 -0.87 37.00 33.63
CA LEU A 200 -1.76 37.02 34.80
C LEU A 200 -1.17 37.75 36.02
N ARG A 201 0.17 37.85 36.10
CA ARG A 201 0.90 38.59 37.13
C ARG A 201 1.22 40.04 36.74
N GLY A 202 0.63 40.56 35.65
CA GLY A 202 0.85 41.94 35.17
C GLY A 202 2.27 42.23 34.69
N ARG A 203 3.07 41.19 34.36
CA ARG A 203 4.44 41.36 33.87
C ARG A 203 4.48 41.43 32.34
N PRO A 204 5.48 42.11 31.75
CA PRO A 204 5.69 42.08 30.31
C PRO A 204 5.86 40.63 29.84
N HIS A 205 5.23 40.32 28.71
CA HIS A 205 5.20 38.99 28.09
C HIS A 205 5.67 39.08 26.63
N GLY A 206 6.18 37.96 26.11
CA GLY A 206 6.53 37.83 24.70
C GLY A 206 5.28 37.69 23.82
N SER A 207 5.45 37.84 22.52
CA SER A 207 4.38 37.66 21.54
C SER A 207 4.05 36.18 21.38
N PHE A 208 2.88 35.74 21.89
CA PHE A 208 2.39 34.37 21.74
C PHE A 208 2.33 33.91 20.27
N SER A 209 2.03 34.83 19.37
CA SER A 209 1.94 34.56 17.93
C SER A 209 3.24 34.03 17.31
N ASP A 210 4.40 34.27 17.95
CA ASP A 210 5.70 33.74 17.49
C ASP A 210 5.91 32.26 17.82
N LEU A 211 5.19 31.72 18.81
CA LEU A 211 5.31 30.32 19.22
C LEU A 211 4.24 29.43 18.59
N LEU A 212 3.07 29.97 18.23
CA LEU A 212 1.97 29.21 17.65
C LEU A 212 2.34 28.53 16.34
N LEU A 213 3.10 29.21 15.47
CA LEU A 213 3.46 28.68 14.16
C LEU A 213 4.45 27.49 14.25
N PRO A 214 5.57 27.58 15.01
CA PRO A 214 6.42 26.41 15.29
C PRO A 214 5.68 25.25 15.96
N ILE A 215 4.76 25.52 16.90
CA ILE A 215 3.93 24.49 17.55
C ILE A 215 3.06 23.78 16.51
N ALA A 216 2.36 24.53 15.66
CA ALA A 216 1.50 23.97 14.62
C ALA A 216 2.29 23.11 13.62
N MET A 217 3.42 23.62 13.14
CA MET A 217 4.30 22.90 12.20
C MET A 217 4.87 21.63 12.82
N GLY A 218 5.40 21.71 14.04
CA GLY A 218 5.99 20.57 14.72
C GLY A 218 4.96 19.49 15.06
N THR A 219 3.77 19.89 15.50
CA THR A 219 2.65 18.96 15.74
C THR A 219 2.24 18.24 14.45
N LEU A 220 2.11 18.99 13.35
CA LEU A 220 1.78 18.42 12.04
C LEU A 220 2.86 17.45 11.54
N MET A 221 4.14 17.78 11.73
CA MET A 221 5.24 16.86 11.40
C MET A 221 5.19 15.57 12.22
N ILE A 222 5.03 15.66 13.54
CA ILE A 222 4.94 14.49 14.42
C ILE A 222 3.76 13.60 14.00
N MET A 223 2.61 14.22 13.69
CA MET A 223 1.43 13.51 13.21
C MET A 223 1.71 12.79 11.89
N LEU A 224 2.30 13.47 10.91
CA LEU A 224 2.67 12.87 9.61
C LEU A 224 3.66 11.71 9.80
N ILE A 225 4.70 11.89 10.61
CA ILE A 225 5.67 10.82 10.92
C ILE A 225 4.95 9.64 11.59
N GLY A 226 4.04 9.90 12.54
CA GLY A 226 3.24 8.86 13.18
C GLY A 226 2.42 8.06 12.18
N VAL A 227 1.68 8.72 11.28
CA VAL A 227 0.93 8.06 10.22
C VAL A 227 1.84 7.20 9.35
N MET A 228 2.99 7.73 8.96
CA MET A 228 3.96 7.05 8.09
C MET A 228 4.62 5.84 8.75
N LEU A 229 4.91 5.89 10.06
CA LEU A 229 5.51 4.76 10.78
C LEU A 229 4.49 3.70 11.19
N LEU A 230 3.20 4.04 11.24
CA LEU A 230 2.13 3.11 11.59
C LEU A 230 1.47 2.43 10.38
N ASN A 231 1.63 2.99 9.17
CA ASN A 231 0.94 2.52 7.98
C ASN A 231 1.92 2.36 6.81
N GLU A 232 2.41 1.15 6.54
CA GLU A 232 3.30 0.89 5.41
C GLU A 232 2.66 1.26 4.05
N GLY A 233 1.34 1.08 3.93
CA GLY A 233 0.59 1.37 2.72
C GLY A 233 0.77 2.80 2.20
N VAL A 234 1.03 3.79 3.06
CA VAL A 234 1.13 5.20 2.60
C VAL A 234 2.30 5.45 1.65
N PHE A 235 3.36 4.64 1.73
CA PHE A 235 4.51 4.75 0.82
C PHE A 235 4.16 4.30 -0.60
N TYR A 236 3.12 3.48 -0.76
CA TYR A 236 2.68 2.94 -2.04
C TYR A 236 1.41 3.65 -2.52
N PHE A 237 0.40 3.73 -1.66
CA PHE A 237 -0.94 4.21 -1.99
C PHE A 237 -1.18 5.68 -1.64
N GLY A 238 -0.24 6.31 -0.95
CA GLY A 238 -0.35 7.70 -0.51
C GLY A 238 -1.14 7.86 0.79
N LEU A 239 -1.12 9.09 1.33
CA LEU A 239 -1.78 9.41 2.60
C LEU A 239 -3.31 9.38 2.50
N GLY A 240 -3.86 9.64 1.31
CA GLY A 240 -5.30 9.65 1.05
C GLY A 240 -5.98 8.28 1.24
N ASP A 241 -5.22 7.19 1.10
CA ASP A 241 -5.70 5.81 1.27
C ASP A 241 -6.03 5.49 2.74
N VAL A 242 -5.32 6.12 3.69
CA VAL A 242 -5.65 6.04 5.11
C VAL A 242 -6.87 6.92 5.42
N SER A 243 -6.86 8.16 4.93
CA SER A 243 -8.00 9.06 5.01
C SER A 243 -7.87 10.23 4.04
N SER A 244 -8.96 10.62 3.38
CA SER A 244 -8.95 11.65 2.33
C SER A 244 -8.37 13.00 2.76
N TRP A 245 -8.54 13.40 4.02
CA TRP A 245 -8.00 14.67 4.54
C TRP A 245 -6.49 14.62 4.78
N LEU A 246 -5.90 13.43 5.01
CA LEU A 246 -4.46 13.28 5.23
C LEU A 246 -3.65 13.62 3.98
N ALA A 247 -4.22 13.44 2.78
CA ALA A 247 -3.60 13.82 1.51
C ALA A 247 -3.20 15.31 1.45
N TRP A 248 -3.91 16.17 2.18
CA TRP A 248 -3.67 17.62 2.20
C TRP A 248 -2.72 18.07 3.31
N MET A 249 -2.36 17.19 4.25
CA MET A 249 -1.51 17.55 5.39
C MET A 249 -0.10 18.00 4.98
N PRO A 250 0.57 17.38 4.00
CA PRO A 250 1.86 17.88 3.50
C PRO A 250 1.75 19.26 2.83
N ALA A 251 0.67 19.52 2.09
CA ALA A 251 0.42 20.84 1.49
C ALA A 251 0.17 21.90 2.57
N LEU A 252 -0.57 21.58 3.64
CA LEU A 252 -0.72 22.45 4.80
C LEU A 252 0.63 22.73 5.47
N LEU A 253 1.49 21.72 5.64
CA LEU A 253 2.83 21.90 6.19
C LEU A 253 3.66 22.87 5.32
N LEU A 254 3.62 22.72 4.00
CA LEU A 254 4.28 23.65 3.07
C LEU A 254 3.76 25.08 3.22
N LEU A 255 2.45 25.29 3.33
CA LEU A 255 1.87 26.62 3.56
C LEU A 255 2.37 27.24 4.88
N LEU A 256 2.43 26.45 5.96
CA LEU A 256 2.97 26.91 7.24
C LEU A 256 4.47 27.25 7.13
N VAL A 257 5.26 26.46 6.40
CA VAL A 257 6.68 26.73 6.13
C VAL A 257 6.86 28.04 5.35
N VAL A 258 6.02 28.31 4.35
CA VAL A 258 6.04 29.58 3.60
C VAL A 258 5.71 30.76 4.53
N GLY A 259 4.64 30.65 5.31
CA GLY A 259 4.28 31.66 6.31
C GLY A 259 5.40 31.92 7.32
N TRP A 260 6.06 30.85 7.77
CA TRP A 260 7.21 30.93 8.68
C TRP A 260 8.41 31.59 8.02
N THR A 261 8.70 31.29 6.76
CA THR A 261 9.80 31.90 6.01
C THR A 261 9.59 33.41 5.85
N ILE A 262 8.36 33.84 5.55
CA ILE A 262 8.01 35.26 5.44
C ILE A 262 8.18 35.97 6.79
N ARG A 263 7.67 35.37 7.88
CA ARG A 263 7.75 35.95 9.23
C ARG A 263 9.18 35.98 9.78
N SER A 264 9.95 34.92 9.54
CA SER A 264 11.30 34.73 10.07
C SER A 264 12.35 35.67 9.49
N LYS A 265 12.05 36.38 8.39
CA LYS A 265 12.86 37.51 7.89
C LYS A 265 13.06 38.60 8.95
N ARG A 266 12.13 38.70 9.91
CA ARG A 266 12.19 39.64 11.04
C ARG A 266 12.73 39.01 12.33
N SER A 267 13.08 37.73 12.30
CA SER A 267 13.52 36.95 13.46
C SER A 267 15.03 36.74 13.50
N PRO A 268 15.60 36.44 14.68
CA PRO A 268 17.01 36.09 14.83
C PRO A 268 17.43 34.93 13.91
N GLY A 269 18.68 34.94 13.44
CA GLY A 269 19.19 33.94 12.48
C GLY A 269 19.10 32.49 12.96
N TRP A 270 19.15 32.24 14.28
CA TRP A 270 19.07 30.89 14.84
C TRP A 270 17.72 30.21 14.60
N ASN A 271 16.60 30.97 14.61
CA ASN A 271 15.28 30.44 14.28
C ASN A 271 15.29 29.87 12.86
N ARG A 272 15.82 30.64 11.91
CA ARG A 272 15.93 30.23 10.50
C ARG A 272 16.79 28.98 10.33
N LEU A 273 17.87 28.88 11.10
CA LEU A 273 18.77 27.73 11.05
C LEU A 273 18.10 26.46 11.58
N VAL A 274 17.44 26.52 12.75
CA VAL A 274 16.74 25.36 13.36
C VAL A 274 15.57 24.88 12.50
N GLY A 275 14.76 25.80 11.97
CA GLY A 275 13.66 25.43 11.08
C GLY A 275 14.18 24.83 9.77
N GLY A 276 15.20 25.44 9.16
CA GLY A 276 15.78 24.94 7.92
C GLY A 276 16.39 23.54 8.06
N THR A 277 17.12 23.27 9.15
CA THR A 277 17.80 21.97 9.34
C THR A 277 16.84 20.82 9.64
N ILE A 278 15.67 21.08 10.24
CA ILE A 278 14.69 20.05 10.58
C ILE A 278 13.64 19.87 9.48
N LEU A 279 13.12 20.98 8.93
CA LEU A 279 11.99 20.94 7.98
C LEU A 279 12.42 20.53 6.58
N LEU A 280 13.57 21.03 6.08
CA LEU A 280 13.98 20.76 4.71
C LEU A 280 14.24 19.28 4.45
N PRO A 281 14.98 18.53 5.30
CA PRO A 281 15.16 17.10 5.10
C PRO A 281 13.82 16.34 5.11
N PHE A 282 12.90 16.72 5.99
CA PHE A 282 11.59 16.09 6.05
C PHE A 282 10.76 16.36 4.79
N LEU A 283 10.74 17.59 4.28
CA LEU A 283 10.06 17.92 3.03
C LEU A 283 10.69 17.21 1.82
N VAL A 284 12.02 17.06 1.79
CA VAL A 284 12.71 16.27 0.76
C VAL A 284 12.27 14.81 0.81
N LEU A 285 12.16 14.22 2.00
CA LEU A 285 11.66 12.86 2.17
C LEU A 285 10.20 12.73 1.70
N LEU A 286 9.32 13.68 2.06
CA LEU A 286 7.95 13.72 1.56
C LEU A 286 7.91 13.86 0.02
N GLY A 287 8.82 14.64 -0.56
CA GLY A 287 8.97 14.76 -2.02
C GLY A 287 9.40 13.45 -2.68
N TYR A 288 10.40 12.78 -2.11
CA TYR A 288 10.87 11.47 -2.58
C TYR A 288 9.72 10.43 -2.56
N TRP A 289 8.90 10.45 -1.51
CA TRP A 289 7.74 9.56 -1.42
C TRP A 289 6.50 10.07 -2.19
N GLY A 290 6.60 11.17 -2.94
CA GLY A 290 5.50 11.70 -3.73
C GLY A 290 4.30 12.15 -2.89
N MET A 291 4.54 12.60 -1.65
CA MET A 291 3.50 12.97 -0.67
C MET A 291 3.26 14.48 -0.59
N LEU A 292 4.00 15.33 -1.32
CA LEU A 292 3.85 16.79 -1.19
C LEU A 292 2.51 17.33 -1.73
N TRP A 293 1.82 16.55 -2.56
CA TRP A 293 0.56 16.92 -3.18
C TRP A 293 -0.43 15.74 -3.16
N PRO A 294 -1.75 15.98 -3.04
CA PRO A 294 -2.79 14.95 -3.12
C PRO A 294 -2.80 14.15 -4.42
#